data_AF-A0AAD7P623-F1
#
_entry.id   AF-A0AAD7P623-F1
#
_cell.length_a   1.000
_cell.length_b   1.000
_cell.length_c   1.000
_cell.angle_alpha   90.00
_cell.angle_beta   90.00
_cell.angle_gamma   90.00
#
_symmetry.space_group_name_H-M   'P 1'
#
loop_
_entity.id
_entity.type
_entity.pdbx_description
1 polymer ?
#
loop_
_entity_poly.entity_id
_entity_poly.type
_entity_poly.pdbx_seq_one_letter_code
_entity_poly.pdbx_strand_id
1 'polypeptide(L)'
;MPPISWSNMTYYYETILPRTQTYEVAHFTKTDSRLANNGIPHEVHKLCCRLNYKALRFASPIEEMGKKIFNMLREKGPSLVLHLRYEMDMVAFFGCNEGCNAEEIEDLTKMRGRDRLLKRKDGLCPLTPEETALTLLALDTDGNIQVYIGAGDIYKAEKRMRSLNCAFPTLEPFKPDGSIGLLCLESDVFVQTYGENTANLLKDTEDTWASRKQFF
;
A
#
# COMPACT_ATOMS: atom_id res chain seq x y z
N MET A 1 -6.31 11.34 33.27
CA MET A 1 -7.29 10.54 32.50
C MET A 1 -6.63 10.14 31.19
N PRO A 2 -6.61 8.86 30.81
CA PRO A 2 -6.03 8.43 29.54
C PRO A 2 -6.84 9.01 28.37
N PRO A 3 -6.18 9.41 27.27
CA PRO A 3 -6.86 9.86 26.06
C PRO A 3 -7.84 8.81 25.51
N ILE A 4 -8.98 9.27 24.98
CA ILE A 4 -10.03 8.40 24.44
C ILE A 4 -9.70 8.05 22.98
N SER A 5 -9.78 6.77 22.63
CA SER A 5 -9.55 6.28 21.27
C SER A 5 -10.65 6.74 20.30
N TRP A 6 -10.27 7.08 19.07
CA TRP A 6 -11.19 7.53 18.01
C TRP A 6 -12.05 8.74 18.40
N SER A 7 -11.45 9.73 19.06
CA SER A 7 -12.14 10.93 19.51
C SER A 7 -12.35 11.97 18.40
N ASN A 8 -13.41 12.77 18.49
CA ASN A 8 -13.72 13.84 17.54
C ASN A 8 -12.97 15.15 17.87
N MET A 9 -13.11 16.16 17.01
CA MET A 9 -12.43 17.46 17.19
C MET A 9 -12.80 18.15 18.51
N THR A 10 -14.06 18.09 18.93
CA THR A 10 -14.55 18.69 20.19
C THR A 10 -13.77 18.19 21.40
N TYR A 11 -13.50 16.88 21.47
CA TYR A 11 -12.68 16.31 22.53
C TYR A 11 -11.29 16.94 22.60
N TYR A 12 -10.65 17.17 21.45
CA TYR A 12 -9.33 17.78 21.42
C TYR A 12 -9.36 19.25 21.84
N TYR A 13 -10.34 20.02 21.39
CA TYR A 13 -10.44 21.44 21.75
C TYR A 13 -10.88 21.67 23.19
N GLU A 14 -11.82 20.89 23.70
CA GLU A 14 -12.43 21.13 25.01
C GLU A 14 -11.77 20.36 26.15
N THR A 15 -11.13 19.21 25.85
CA THR A 15 -10.53 18.36 26.90
C THR A 15 -9.02 18.31 26.82
N ILE A 16 -8.45 18.03 25.64
CA ILE A 16 -6.99 17.85 25.51
C ILE A 16 -6.27 19.20 25.56
N LEU A 17 -6.65 20.15 24.70
CA LEU A 17 -5.97 21.44 24.57
C LEU A 17 -5.88 22.22 25.89
N PRO A 18 -6.95 22.39 26.69
CA PRO A 18 -6.85 23.11 27.97
C PRO A 18 -5.95 22.39 28.97
N ARG A 19 -5.92 21.05 28.95
CA ARG A 19 -5.04 20.26 29.82
C ARG A 19 -3.59 20.37 29.38
N THR A 20 -3.31 20.32 28.09
CA THR A 20 -1.95 20.54 27.57
C THR A 20 -1.46 21.95 27.86
N GLN A 21 -2.35 22.96 27.85
CA GLN A 21 -1.99 24.32 28.27
C GLN A 21 -1.66 24.41 29.77
N THR A 22 -2.33 23.64 30.62
CA THR A 22 -2.07 23.63 32.08
C THR A 22 -0.84 22.80 32.48
N TYR A 23 -0.65 21.64 31.86
CA TYR A 23 0.38 20.66 32.25
C TYR A 23 1.57 20.60 31.30
N GLU A 24 1.56 21.39 30.22
CA GLU A 24 2.55 21.49 29.14
C GLU A 24 2.75 20.23 28.29
N VAL A 25 2.54 19.04 28.86
CA VAL A 25 2.78 17.74 28.21
C VAL A 25 1.52 16.89 28.24
N ALA A 26 1.21 16.27 27.10
CA ALA A 26 0.18 15.24 26.99
C ALA A 26 0.80 13.92 26.51
N HIS A 27 0.58 12.85 27.27
CA HIS A 27 1.03 11.49 26.91
C HIS A 27 -0.15 10.65 26.43
N PHE A 28 -0.07 10.20 25.18
CA PHE A 28 -1.03 9.28 24.56
C PHE A 28 -0.52 7.85 24.70
N THR A 29 -1.24 7.02 25.46
CA THR A 29 -0.82 5.64 25.76
C THR A 29 -1.12 4.65 24.63
N LYS A 30 -1.99 5.03 23.68
CA LYS A 30 -2.35 4.23 22.53
C LYS A 30 -2.27 5.05 21.25
N THR A 31 -1.90 4.40 20.16
CA THR A 31 -1.85 5.02 18.81
C THR A 31 -3.23 5.38 18.28
N ASP A 32 -4.29 4.71 18.75
CA ASP A 32 -5.67 4.98 18.37
C ASP A 32 -6.32 6.12 19.17
N SER A 33 -5.62 6.68 20.17
CA SER A 33 -5.98 7.92 20.87
C SER A 33 -5.72 9.19 20.05
N ARG A 34 -5.67 9.06 18.73
CA ARG A 34 -5.55 10.13 17.73
C ARG A 34 -6.93 10.65 17.31
N LEU A 35 -6.95 11.82 16.66
CA LEU A 35 -8.16 12.37 16.07
C LEU A 35 -8.76 11.35 15.08
N ALA A 36 -10.06 11.08 15.24
CA ALA A 36 -10.78 10.17 14.36
C ALA A 36 -10.76 10.70 12.93
N ASN A 37 -10.58 9.80 11.96
CA ASN A 37 -10.66 10.13 10.54
C ASN A 37 -12.11 10.40 10.08
N ASN A 38 -13.10 9.95 10.86
CA ASN A 38 -14.52 10.03 10.53
C ASN A 38 -15.16 11.25 11.20
N GLY A 39 -16.05 11.93 10.48
CA GLY A 39 -16.80 13.07 11.02
C GLY A 39 -15.99 14.35 11.20
N ILE A 40 -14.82 14.46 10.55
CA ILE A 40 -14.03 15.69 10.47
C ILE A 40 -14.24 16.40 9.12
N PRO A 41 -14.12 17.73 9.06
CA PRO A 41 -14.18 18.46 7.79
C PRO A 41 -13.12 17.97 6.79
N HIS A 42 -13.48 17.93 5.51
CA HIS A 42 -12.60 17.44 4.44
C HIS A 42 -11.23 18.14 4.42
N GLU A 43 -11.20 19.46 4.60
CA GLU A 43 -9.97 20.25 4.65
C GLU A 43 -9.05 19.84 5.81
N VAL A 44 -9.63 19.50 6.96
CA VAL A 44 -8.85 19.03 8.13
C VAL A 44 -8.26 17.66 7.84
N HIS A 45 -9.04 16.77 7.22
CA HIS A 45 -8.56 15.47 6.79
C HIS A 45 -7.39 15.61 5.80
N LYS A 46 -7.53 16.44 4.76
CA LYS A 46 -6.49 16.71 3.77
C LYS A 46 -5.22 17.28 4.42
N LEU A 47 -5.38 18.24 5.34
CA LEU A 47 -4.26 18.81 6.09
C LEU A 47 -3.54 17.75 6.94
N CYS A 48 -4.29 16.91 7.67
CA CYS A 48 -3.72 15.82 8.47
C CYS A 48 -2.92 14.85 7.59
N CYS A 49 -3.45 14.41 6.45
CA CYS A 49 -2.73 13.57 5.51
C CYS A 49 -1.44 14.24 5.04
N ARG A 50 -1.50 15.51 4.60
CA ARG A 50 -0.35 16.25 4.10
C ARG A 50 0.75 16.45 5.16
N LEU A 51 0.36 16.74 6.40
CA LEU A 51 1.31 16.89 7.51
C LEU A 51 1.96 15.56 7.87
N ASN A 52 1.17 14.49 8.00
CA ASN A 52 1.69 13.15 8.28
C ASN A 52 2.65 12.68 7.18
N TYR A 53 2.30 12.91 5.92
CA TYR A 53 3.17 12.62 4.78
C TYR A 53 4.50 13.39 4.87
N LYS A 54 4.45 14.71 5.10
CA LYS A 54 5.66 15.54 5.20
C LYS A 54 6.53 15.19 6.41
N ALA A 55 5.91 14.76 7.51
CA ALA A 55 6.61 14.35 8.72
C ALA A 55 7.24 12.96 8.58
N LEU A 56 6.64 12.08 7.78
CA LEU A 56 7.14 10.74 7.50
C LEU A 56 8.28 10.80 6.47
N ARG A 57 9.49 11.05 6.94
CA ARG A 57 10.71 11.02 6.13
C ARG A 57 11.56 9.83 6.53
N PHE A 58 12.20 9.19 5.55
CA PHE A 58 13.16 8.15 5.85
C PHE A 58 14.40 8.77 6.51
N ALA A 59 15.10 8.00 7.33
CA ALA A 59 16.39 8.43 7.87
C ALA A 59 17.34 8.73 6.71
N SER A 60 18.17 9.78 6.82
CA SER A 60 19.07 10.23 5.74
C SER A 60 19.86 9.09 5.08
N PRO A 61 20.43 8.11 5.82
CA PRO A 61 21.14 6.99 5.20
C PRO A 61 20.27 6.14 4.25
N ILE A 62 18.98 5.98 4.56
CA ILE A 62 18.03 5.23 3.74
C ILE A 62 17.68 6.03 2.48
N GLU A 63 17.44 7.33 2.61
CA GLU A 63 17.18 8.21 1.46
C GLU A 63 18.37 8.23 0.49
N GLU A 64 19.59 8.37 1.02
CA GLU A 64 20.82 8.38 0.22
C GLU A 64 21.05 7.04 -0.48
N MET A 65 20.83 5.93 0.23
CA MET A 65 20.94 4.59 -0.36
C MET A 65 19.92 4.40 -1.48
N GLY A 66 18.65 4.73 -1.23
CA GLY A 66 17.62 4.57 -2.26
C GLY A 66 17.83 5.47 -3.47
N LYS A 67 18.34 6.70 -3.30
CA LYS A 67 18.76 7.56 -4.42
C LYS A 67 19.86 6.91 -5.25
N LYS A 68 20.87 6.28 -4.62
CA LYS A 68 21.93 5.57 -5.34
C LYS A 68 21.37 4.38 -6.12
N ILE A 69 20.52 3.57 -5.49
CA ILE A 69 19.84 2.44 -6.15
C ILE A 69 19.05 2.95 -7.35
N PHE A 70 18.23 3.98 -7.15
CA PHE A 70 17.41 4.55 -8.22
C PHE A 70 18.23 5.06 -9.40
N ASN A 71 19.33 5.79 -9.14
CA ASN A 71 20.21 6.25 -10.22
C ASN A 71 20.74 5.08 -11.05
N MET A 72 21.17 4.00 -10.40
CA MET A 72 21.60 2.78 -11.10
C MET A 72 20.48 2.12 -11.90
N LEU A 73 19.25 2.11 -11.39
CA LEU A 73 18.09 1.56 -12.11
C LEU A 73 17.75 2.42 -13.34
N ARG A 74 17.80 3.75 -13.19
CA ARG A 74 17.48 4.69 -14.25
C ARG A 74 18.49 4.69 -15.38
N GLU A 75 19.77 4.44 -15.08
CA GLU A 75 20.82 4.23 -16.08
C GLU A 75 20.55 3.00 -16.97
N LYS A 76 19.81 2.00 -16.48
CA LYS A 76 19.42 0.82 -17.26
C LYS A 76 18.23 1.07 -18.19
N GLY A 77 17.51 2.17 -18.00
CA GLY A 77 16.36 2.56 -18.81
C GLY A 77 15.05 2.69 -18.01
N PRO A 78 13.92 2.87 -18.71
CA PRO A 78 12.60 2.96 -18.08
C PRO A 78 12.25 1.69 -17.29
N SER A 79 11.66 1.87 -16.12
CA SER A 79 11.26 0.74 -15.27
C SER A 79 9.86 0.90 -14.69
N LEU A 80 9.19 -0.24 -14.52
CA LEU A 80 7.89 -0.36 -13.87
C LEU A 80 8.08 -1.00 -12.50
N VAL A 81 7.51 -0.40 -11.47
CA VAL A 81 7.48 -0.97 -10.12
C VAL A 81 6.08 -1.49 -9.84
N LEU A 82 6.01 -2.78 -9.53
CA LEU A 82 4.77 -3.48 -9.27
C LEU A 82 4.73 -3.94 -7.81
N HIS A 83 3.79 -3.38 -7.05
CA HIS A 83 3.49 -3.85 -5.70
C HIS A 83 2.39 -4.91 -5.74
N LEU A 84 2.77 -6.18 -5.58
CA LEU A 84 1.83 -7.29 -5.52
C LEU A 84 1.49 -7.61 -4.07
N ARG A 85 0.23 -7.44 -3.70
CA ARG A 85 -0.31 -7.79 -2.38
C ARG A 85 -1.23 -9.00 -2.44
N TYR A 86 -0.65 -10.15 -2.82
CA TYR A 86 -1.36 -11.42 -3.01
C TYR A 86 -0.84 -12.49 -2.03
N GLU A 87 -0.66 -12.12 -0.78
CA GLU A 87 -0.30 -13.01 0.33
C GLU A 87 -1.50 -13.79 0.85
N MET A 88 -1.26 -14.96 1.44
CA MET A 88 -2.32 -15.87 1.88
C MET A 88 -3.25 -15.24 2.92
N ASP A 89 -2.71 -14.45 3.85
CA ASP A 89 -3.48 -13.74 4.88
C ASP A 89 -4.39 -12.66 4.27
N MET A 90 -3.89 -11.92 3.28
CA MET A 90 -4.67 -10.91 2.55
C MET A 90 -5.81 -11.55 1.76
N VAL A 91 -5.52 -12.60 0.98
CA VAL A 91 -6.53 -13.33 0.19
C VAL A 91 -7.60 -13.94 1.10
N ALA A 92 -7.20 -14.57 2.22
CA ALA A 92 -8.12 -15.14 3.18
C ALA A 92 -8.97 -14.07 3.90
N PHE A 93 -8.37 -12.92 4.26
CA PHE A 93 -9.04 -11.84 4.98
C PHE A 93 -10.22 -11.26 4.20
N PHE A 94 -10.06 -11.08 2.87
CA PHE A 94 -11.10 -10.56 1.97
C PHE A 94 -12.01 -11.65 1.38
N GLY A 95 -11.67 -12.92 1.60
CA GLY A 95 -12.44 -14.05 1.09
C GLY A 95 -12.41 -14.13 -0.44
N CYS A 96 -11.29 -13.82 -1.06
CA CYS A 96 -11.14 -13.83 -2.52
C CYS A 96 -10.84 -15.27 -2.97
N ASN A 97 -11.75 -15.85 -3.74
CA ASN A 97 -11.68 -17.26 -4.17
C ASN A 97 -11.44 -17.38 -5.68
N GLU A 98 -11.37 -16.25 -6.39
CA GLU A 98 -11.24 -16.18 -7.84
C GLU A 98 -9.94 -16.85 -8.29
N GLY A 99 -10.06 -17.84 -9.18
CA GLY A 99 -8.93 -18.64 -9.64
C GLY A 99 -8.44 -19.69 -8.64
N CYS A 100 -9.07 -19.84 -7.47
CA CYS A 100 -8.77 -20.92 -6.53
C CYS A 100 -9.52 -22.23 -6.86
N ASN A 101 -8.87 -23.37 -6.61
CA ASN A 101 -9.50 -24.68 -6.65
C ASN A 101 -10.17 -25.01 -5.30
N ALA A 102 -10.87 -26.15 -5.22
CA ALA A 102 -11.62 -26.54 -4.00
C ALA A 102 -10.73 -26.66 -2.75
N GLU A 103 -9.51 -27.17 -2.90
CA GLU A 103 -8.53 -27.31 -1.82
C GLU A 103 -8.02 -25.94 -1.34
N GLU A 104 -7.64 -25.05 -2.28
CA GLU A 104 -7.21 -23.68 -2.02
C GLU A 104 -8.33 -22.88 -1.30
N ILE A 105 -9.59 -23.07 -1.71
CA ILE A 105 -10.75 -22.45 -1.05
C ILE A 105 -10.91 -22.98 0.38
N GLU A 106 -10.69 -24.28 0.60
CA GLU A 106 -10.75 -24.87 1.94
C GLU A 106 -9.65 -24.32 2.85
N ASP A 107 -8.41 -24.22 2.36
CA ASP A 107 -7.27 -23.64 3.08
C ASP A 107 -7.55 -22.20 3.49
N LEU A 108 -7.99 -21.36 2.55
CA LEU A 108 -8.36 -19.96 2.80
C LEU A 108 -9.55 -19.88 3.77
N THR A 109 -10.48 -20.83 3.70
CA THR A 109 -11.62 -20.91 4.62
C THR A 109 -11.21 -21.26 6.04
N LYS A 110 -10.25 -22.18 6.21
CA LYS A 110 -9.68 -22.50 7.52
C LYS A 110 -8.98 -21.30 8.14
N MET A 111 -8.24 -20.53 7.33
CA MET A 111 -7.55 -19.33 7.78
C MET A 111 -8.48 -18.18 8.17
N ARG A 112 -9.54 -17.92 7.39
CA ARG A 112 -10.45 -16.77 7.63
C ARG A 112 -11.37 -16.95 8.84
N GLY A 113 -11.57 -18.18 9.32
CA GLY A 113 -12.50 -18.49 10.40
C GLY A 113 -13.98 -18.37 9.97
N ARG A 114 -14.90 -18.35 10.95
CA ARG A 114 -16.34 -18.24 10.67
C ARG A 114 -16.68 -16.80 10.29
N ASP A 115 -17.11 -16.63 9.05
CA ASP A 115 -17.99 -15.54 8.59
C ASP A 115 -17.31 -14.20 8.26
N ARG A 116 -16.68 -14.16 7.08
CA ARG A 116 -16.44 -12.90 6.36
C ARG A 116 -16.94 -13.05 4.93
N LEU A 117 -17.85 -12.14 4.56
CA LEU A 117 -18.49 -12.07 3.24
C LEU A 117 -17.44 -12.03 2.12
N LEU A 118 -17.76 -12.60 0.96
CA LEU A 118 -16.93 -12.50 -0.25
C LEU A 118 -16.94 -11.04 -0.73
N LYS A 119 -15.85 -10.30 -0.54
CA LYS A 119 -15.80 -8.84 -0.81
C LYS A 119 -15.32 -8.47 -2.21
N ARG A 120 -15.30 -9.42 -3.16
CA ARG A 120 -14.90 -9.15 -4.55
C ARG A 120 -15.77 -8.08 -5.21
N LYS A 121 -17.09 -8.17 -4.99
CA LYS A 121 -18.07 -7.21 -5.55
C LYS A 121 -17.90 -5.80 -4.99
N ASP A 122 -17.32 -5.68 -3.81
CA ASP A 122 -17.04 -4.40 -3.16
C ASP A 122 -15.72 -3.79 -3.64
N GLY A 123 -15.00 -4.45 -4.57
CA GLY A 123 -13.70 -4.01 -5.06
C GLY A 123 -12.56 -4.18 -4.06
N LEU A 124 -12.76 -5.00 -3.01
CA LEU A 124 -11.80 -5.14 -1.91
C LEU A 124 -10.85 -6.33 -2.06
N CYS A 125 -10.94 -7.08 -3.15
CA CYS A 125 -9.97 -8.14 -3.43
C CYS A 125 -8.74 -7.57 -4.13
N PRO A 126 -7.52 -7.96 -3.73
CA PRO A 126 -6.34 -7.68 -4.52
C PRO A 126 -6.47 -8.31 -5.91
N LEU A 127 -5.95 -7.64 -6.94
CA LEU A 127 -5.81 -8.29 -8.25
C LEU A 127 -4.94 -9.53 -8.13
N THR A 128 -5.35 -10.62 -8.79
CA THR A 128 -4.46 -11.77 -8.94
C THR A 128 -3.26 -11.40 -9.82
N PRO A 129 -2.11 -12.07 -9.71
CA PRO A 129 -1.00 -11.85 -10.63
C PRO A 129 -1.39 -12.05 -12.11
N GLU A 130 -2.35 -12.95 -12.39
CA GLU A 130 -2.91 -13.13 -13.73
C GLU A 130 -3.74 -11.92 -14.19
N GLU A 131 -4.64 -11.40 -13.35
CA GLU A 131 -5.41 -10.17 -13.63
C GLU A 131 -4.49 -8.96 -13.81
N THR A 132 -3.42 -8.89 -13.02
CA THR A 132 -2.40 -7.84 -13.09
C THR A 132 -1.69 -7.87 -14.43
N ALA A 133 -1.26 -9.05 -14.89
CA ALA A 133 -0.63 -9.21 -16.20
C ALA A 133 -1.55 -8.76 -17.33
N LEU A 134 -2.82 -9.21 -17.31
CA LEU A 134 -3.82 -8.81 -18.30
C LEU A 134 -4.08 -7.30 -18.30
N THR A 135 -4.13 -6.69 -17.11
CA THR A 135 -4.33 -5.24 -16.96
C THR A 135 -3.17 -4.47 -17.57
N LEU A 136 -1.92 -4.84 -17.25
CA LEU A 136 -0.74 -4.18 -17.81
C LEU A 136 -0.66 -4.30 -19.33
N LEU A 137 -0.96 -5.48 -19.87
CA LEU A 137 -1.03 -5.70 -21.32
C LEU A 137 -2.14 -4.86 -21.98
N ALA A 138 -3.31 -4.75 -21.34
CA ALA A 138 -4.42 -3.95 -21.85
C ALA A 138 -4.13 -2.44 -21.86
N LEU A 139 -3.19 -1.99 -21.02
CA LEU A 139 -2.70 -0.61 -20.97
C LEU A 139 -1.56 -0.35 -21.97
N ASP A 140 -1.27 -1.31 -22.85
CA ASP A 140 -0.20 -1.22 -23.85
C ASP A 140 1.20 -1.08 -23.21
N THR A 141 1.39 -1.71 -22.04
CA THR A 141 2.71 -1.77 -21.39
C THR A 141 3.63 -2.67 -22.22
N ASP A 142 4.79 -2.16 -22.60
CA ASP A 142 5.81 -2.94 -23.31
C ASP A 142 6.23 -4.16 -22.48
N GLY A 143 6.05 -5.38 -23.03
CA GLY A 143 6.42 -6.63 -22.37
C GLY A 143 7.92 -6.76 -22.07
N ASN A 144 8.77 -5.95 -22.73
CA ASN A 144 10.21 -5.91 -22.48
C ASN A 144 10.63 -4.86 -21.43
N ILE A 145 9.70 -4.07 -20.87
CA ILE A 145 10.02 -3.10 -19.83
C ILE A 145 10.65 -3.80 -18.61
N GLN A 146 11.62 -3.17 -17.96
CA GLN A 146 12.18 -3.71 -16.72
C GLN A 146 11.13 -3.62 -15.61
N VAL A 147 10.69 -4.76 -15.08
CA VAL A 147 9.69 -4.81 -14.00
C VAL A 147 10.37 -5.17 -12.68
N TYR A 148 10.20 -4.33 -11.66
CA TYR A 148 10.62 -4.60 -10.29
C TYR A 148 9.41 -4.94 -9.42
N ILE A 149 9.37 -6.15 -8.89
CA ILE A 149 8.27 -6.59 -8.02
C ILE A 149 8.67 -6.42 -6.57
N GLY A 150 7.88 -5.68 -5.83
CA GLY A 150 7.95 -5.77 -4.39
C GLY A 150 6.66 -6.38 -3.83
N ALA A 151 6.82 -7.48 -3.11
CA ALA A 151 5.74 -8.30 -2.60
C ALA A 151 6.21 -9.07 -1.37
N GLY A 152 5.27 -9.48 -0.51
CA GLY A 152 5.51 -10.54 0.45
C GLY A 152 5.47 -11.93 -0.21
N ASP A 153 5.24 -12.96 0.60
CA ASP A 153 5.12 -14.34 0.12
C ASP A 153 3.82 -14.53 -0.67
N ILE A 154 3.94 -14.49 -2.01
CA ILE A 154 2.81 -14.68 -2.93
C ILE A 154 2.18 -16.07 -2.74
N TYR A 155 0.88 -16.11 -2.47
CA TYR A 155 0.15 -17.36 -2.28
C TYR A 155 0.17 -18.22 -3.54
N LYS A 156 0.72 -19.44 -3.42
CA LYS A 156 0.91 -20.39 -4.54
C LYS A 156 1.69 -19.76 -5.72
N ALA A 157 2.78 -19.04 -5.41
CA ALA A 157 3.59 -18.27 -6.37
C ALA A 157 3.91 -19.00 -7.69
N GLU A 158 4.33 -20.27 -7.64
CA GLU A 158 4.69 -21.07 -8.83
C GLU A 158 3.56 -21.13 -9.88
N LYS A 159 2.31 -21.22 -9.41
CA LYS A 159 1.11 -21.23 -10.26
C LYS A 159 0.72 -19.81 -10.66
N ARG A 160 0.64 -18.90 -9.69
CA ARG A 160 0.07 -17.55 -9.88
C ARG A 160 0.94 -16.64 -10.72
N MET A 161 2.26 -16.68 -10.51
CA MET A 161 3.20 -15.80 -11.21
C MET A 161 3.42 -16.19 -12.67
N ARG A 162 2.92 -17.35 -13.10
CA ARG A 162 3.19 -17.91 -14.43
C ARG A 162 2.78 -16.96 -15.55
N SER A 163 1.55 -16.43 -15.49
CA SER A 163 1.05 -15.47 -16.50
C SER A 163 1.85 -14.16 -16.52
N LEU A 164 2.22 -13.66 -15.34
CA LEU A 164 2.97 -12.42 -15.22
C LEU A 164 4.40 -12.56 -15.72
N ASN A 165 5.07 -13.67 -15.40
CA ASN A 165 6.41 -14.00 -15.91
C ASN A 165 6.41 -14.23 -17.43
N CYS A 166 5.34 -14.78 -17.98
CA CYS A 166 5.19 -14.92 -19.43
C CYS A 166 4.98 -13.57 -20.13
N ALA A 167 4.23 -12.65 -19.51
CA ALA A 167 3.96 -11.32 -20.08
C ALA A 167 5.16 -10.38 -19.96
N PHE A 168 5.93 -10.49 -18.87
CA PHE A 168 7.10 -9.65 -18.56
C PHE A 168 8.31 -10.51 -18.20
N PRO A 169 9.08 -10.99 -19.19
CA PRO A 169 10.22 -11.89 -18.95
C PRO A 169 11.39 -11.26 -18.19
N THR A 170 11.49 -9.93 -18.19
CA THR A 170 12.50 -9.10 -17.50
C THR A 170 12.15 -8.80 -16.05
N LEU A 171 11.09 -9.42 -15.52
CA LEU A 171 10.63 -9.27 -14.15
C LEU A 171 11.66 -9.75 -13.13
N GLU A 172 11.97 -8.89 -12.16
CA GLU A 172 12.90 -9.18 -11.07
C GLU A 172 12.25 -8.91 -9.70
N PRO A 173 12.33 -9.86 -8.75
CA PRO A 173 11.91 -9.61 -7.39
C PRO A 173 12.86 -8.64 -6.70
N PHE A 174 12.30 -7.57 -6.16
CA PHE A 174 12.97 -6.59 -5.33
C PHE A 174 12.67 -6.90 -3.86
N LYS A 175 13.59 -7.56 -3.17
CA LYS A 175 13.46 -7.83 -1.73
C LYS A 175 13.56 -6.51 -0.96
N PRO A 176 12.50 -6.09 -0.24
CA PRO A 176 12.51 -4.78 0.36
C PRO A 176 12.87 -4.87 1.84
N ASP A 177 14.07 -4.43 2.18
CA ASP A 177 14.44 -4.12 3.57
C ASP A 177 13.81 -2.77 3.99
N GLY A 178 12.50 -2.59 3.72
CA GLY A 178 11.76 -1.33 3.90
C GLY A 178 11.95 -0.29 2.78
N SER A 179 12.77 -0.57 1.77
CA SER A 179 13.12 0.33 0.66
C SER A 179 12.09 0.39 -0.48
N ILE A 180 11.08 -0.48 -0.47
CA ILE A 180 10.04 -0.52 -1.52
C ILE A 180 9.31 0.81 -1.66
N GLY A 181 9.00 1.49 -0.54
CA GLY A 181 8.30 2.76 -0.57
C GLY A 181 9.09 3.83 -1.34
N LEU A 182 10.42 3.81 -1.24
CA LEU A 182 11.30 4.73 -1.95
C LEU A 182 11.42 4.35 -3.44
N LEU A 183 11.45 3.06 -3.75
CA LEU A 183 11.41 2.57 -5.13
C LEU A 183 10.09 2.95 -5.83
N CYS A 184 8.96 2.81 -5.15
CA CYS A 184 7.65 3.24 -5.65
C CYS A 184 7.60 4.75 -5.90
N LEU A 185 8.24 5.57 -5.04
CA LEU A 185 8.27 7.03 -5.19
C LEU A 185 9.01 7.47 -6.45
N GLU A 186 10.08 6.78 -6.83
CA GLU A 186 10.97 7.24 -7.91
C GLU A 186 10.72 6.56 -9.27
N SER A 187 9.99 5.45 -9.31
CA SER A 187 9.67 4.73 -10.56
C SER A 187 8.91 5.55 -11.62
N ASP A 188 9.15 5.23 -12.90
CA ASP A 188 8.46 5.86 -14.02
C ASP A 188 6.97 5.48 -14.05
N VAL A 189 6.67 4.21 -13.76
CA VAL A 189 5.31 3.69 -13.60
C VAL A 189 5.24 2.88 -12.31
N PHE A 190 4.27 3.21 -11.45
CA PHE A 190 3.97 2.46 -10.24
C PHE A 190 2.58 1.85 -10.35
N VAL A 191 2.48 0.52 -10.19
CA VAL A 191 1.21 -0.21 -10.17
C VAL A 191 1.10 -0.98 -8.87
N GLN A 192 -0.10 -0.97 -8.29
CA GLN A 192 -0.42 -1.68 -7.06
C GLN A 192 -1.64 -2.57 -7.29
N THR A 193 -1.66 -3.74 -6.67
CA THR A 193 -2.81 -4.66 -6.81
C THR A 193 -3.88 -4.46 -5.73
N TYR A 194 -3.60 -3.68 -4.68
CA TYR A 194 -4.55 -3.39 -3.62
C TYR A 194 -4.25 -2.07 -2.89
N GLY A 195 -5.31 -1.36 -2.47
CA GLY A 195 -5.24 -0.10 -1.75
C GLY A 195 -4.93 -0.29 -0.26
N GLU A 196 -3.66 -0.38 0.10
CA GLU A 196 -3.19 -0.37 1.50
C GLU A 196 -2.81 1.04 2.01
N ASN A 197 -2.43 1.15 3.29
CA ASN A 197 -1.91 2.40 3.86
C ASN A 197 -0.67 2.92 3.10
N THR A 198 0.21 2.03 2.60
CA THR A 198 1.36 2.39 1.77
C THR A 198 0.94 2.97 0.41
N ALA A 199 -0.10 2.39 -0.19
CA ALA A 199 -0.71 2.89 -1.42
C ALA A 199 -1.34 4.28 -1.23
N ASN A 200 -2.07 4.47 -0.14
CA ASN A 200 -2.69 5.76 0.19
C ASN A 200 -1.65 6.83 0.50
N LEU A 201 -0.56 6.46 1.18
CA LEU A 201 0.59 7.35 1.41
C LEU A 201 1.21 7.84 0.08
N LEU A 202 1.25 6.99 -0.94
CA LEU A 202 1.77 7.33 -2.27
C LEU A 202 0.75 8.13 -3.10
N LYS A 203 -0.55 7.87 -2.97
CA LYS A 203 -1.63 8.65 -3.61
C LYS A 203 -1.72 10.08 -3.05
N ASP A 204 -1.57 10.28 -1.75
CA ASP A 204 -1.65 11.60 -1.09
C ASP A 204 -0.50 12.57 -1.47
N THR A 205 0.44 12.13 -2.31
CA THR A 205 1.53 12.94 -2.89
C THR A 205 1.13 13.72 -4.15
N GLU A 206 -0.12 13.55 -4.60
CA GLU A 206 -0.68 14.04 -5.86
C GLU A 206 -0.58 15.56 -6.08
N ASP A 207 -0.48 16.39 -5.02
CA ASP A 207 -0.29 17.84 -5.16
C ASP A 207 1.10 18.24 -5.73
N THR A 208 2.02 17.29 -5.96
CA THR A 208 3.36 17.56 -6.54
C THR A 208 3.73 16.74 -7.79
N TRP A 209 3.00 15.66 -8.13
CA TRP A 209 3.52 14.62 -9.05
C TRP A 209 2.49 14.04 -10.05
N ALA A 210 1.42 14.78 -10.35
CA ALA A 210 0.24 14.33 -11.09
C ALA A 210 0.41 13.89 -12.57
N SER A 211 1.61 13.57 -13.07
CA SER A 211 1.79 13.29 -14.50
C SER A 211 2.23 11.87 -14.88
N ARG A 212 2.54 10.94 -13.95
CA ARG A 212 3.15 9.64 -14.34
C ARG A 212 2.74 8.37 -13.61
N LYS A 213 1.84 8.39 -12.63
CA LYS A 213 1.49 7.18 -11.86
C LYS A 213 0.03 6.78 -12.08
N GLN A 214 -0.17 5.54 -12.50
CA GLN A 214 -1.48 4.93 -12.73
C GLN A 214 -1.82 4.07 -11.52
N PHE A 215 -2.81 4.51 -10.75
CA PHE A 215 -3.28 3.75 -9.59
C PHE A 215 -4.57 3.02 -9.94
N PHE A 216 -4.62 1.73 -9.62
CA PHE A 216 -5.82 0.89 -9.65
C PHE A 216 -6.33 0.66 -8.22
#